data_AF-A0A7J3WU99-F1
#
_entry.id   AF-A0A7J3WU99-F1
#
_cell.length_a   1.000
_cell.length_b   1.000
_cell.length_c   1.000
_cell.angle_alpha   90.00
_cell.angle_beta   90.00
_cell.angle_gamma   90.00
#
_symmetry.space_group_name_H-M   'P 1'
#
loop_
_entity.id
_entity.type
_entity.pdbx_description
1 polymer ?
#
loop_
_entity_poly.entity_id
_entity_poly.type
_entity_poly.pdbx_seq_one_letter_code
_entity_poly.pdbx_strand_id
1 'polypeptide(L)'
;MKEEIYEKIISLAKRRGFLYPSYEIYGGESGFYDYGPLGTLLKNNIENKWREFYVIGEGFFEISTPVITPYDVLKASGHVDEFIDEIVTCKKCGAS
;
A
#
# COMPACT_ATOMS: atom_id res chain seq x y z
N MET A 1 -18.65 17.19 5.12
CA MET A 1 -17.97 17.18 6.44
C MET A 1 -16.91 16.08 6.55
N LYS A 2 -17.19 14.80 6.24
CA LYS A 2 -16.15 13.74 6.20
C LYS A 2 -15.13 13.92 5.07
N GLU A 3 -15.59 14.24 3.86
CA GLU A 3 -14.70 14.56 2.72
C GLU A 3 -13.78 15.73 3.03
N GLU A 4 -14.30 16.78 3.66
CA GLU A 4 -13.53 17.96 4.04
C GLU A 4 -12.39 17.64 5.03
N ILE A 5 -12.61 16.71 5.97
CA ILE A 5 -11.56 16.26 6.90
C ILE A 5 -10.50 15.43 6.17
N TYR A 6 -10.93 14.53 5.29
CA TYR A 6 -10.02 13.70 4.49
C TYR A 6 -9.07 14.56 3.66
N GLU A 7 -9.59 15.53 2.91
CA GLU A 7 -8.80 16.46 2.11
C GLU A 7 -7.82 17.28 2.97
N LYS A 8 -8.28 17.75 4.14
CA LYS A 8 -7.42 18.45 5.11
C LYS A 8 -6.26 17.58 5.60
N ILE A 9 -6.52 16.30 5.88
CA ILE A 9 -5.49 15.34 6.33
C ILE A 9 -4.48 15.07 5.22
N ILE A 10 -4.92 14.74 4.01
CA ILE A 10 -4.03 14.47 2.88
C ILE A 10 -3.18 15.70 2.54
N SER A 11 -3.78 16.89 2.53
CA SER A 11 -3.07 18.16 2.33
C SER A 11 -2.00 18.39 3.41
N LEU A 12 -2.31 18.10 4.68
CA LEU A 12 -1.33 18.19 5.76
C LEU A 12 -0.21 17.15 5.61
N ALA A 13 -0.55 15.89 5.32
CA ALA A 13 0.39 14.80 5.14
C ALA A 13 1.40 15.12 4.03
N LYS A 14 0.93 15.65 2.90
CA LYS A 14 1.78 16.12 1.79
C LYS A 14 2.69 17.26 2.21
N ARG A 15 2.13 18.33 2.80
CA ARG A 15 2.91 19.52 3.23
C ARG A 15 3.95 19.22 4.30
N ARG A 16 3.74 18.17 5.12
CA ARG A 16 4.62 17.80 6.23
C ARG A 16 5.56 16.65 5.91
N GLY A 17 5.54 16.10 4.69
CA GLY A 17 6.46 15.03 4.29
C GLY A 17 6.13 13.67 4.87
N PHE A 18 4.85 13.34 4.95
CA PHE A 18 4.38 11.99 5.25
C PHE A 18 4.17 11.17 3.98
N LEU A 19 3.31 11.65 3.06
CA LEU A 19 2.92 10.90 1.86
C LEU A 19 2.87 11.82 0.65
N TYR A 20 3.37 11.32 -0.47
CA TYR A 20 3.30 11.95 -1.79
C TYR A 20 2.70 10.98 -2.80
N PRO A 21 1.85 11.40 -3.74
CA PRO A 21 1.51 10.57 -4.89
C PRO A 21 2.78 10.20 -5.66
N SER A 22 2.99 8.91 -5.93
CA SER A 22 4.19 8.49 -6.66
C SER A 22 4.17 9.04 -8.09
N TYR A 23 5.36 9.38 -8.60
CA TYR A 23 5.55 9.90 -9.96
C TYR A 23 4.80 11.21 -10.26
N GLU A 24 4.47 12.01 -9.24
CA GLU A 24 3.64 13.22 -9.37
C GLU A 24 4.10 14.17 -10.50
N ILE A 25 5.40 14.37 -10.67
CA ILE A 25 5.95 15.26 -11.71
C ILE A 25 5.76 14.74 -13.15
N TYR A 26 5.34 13.49 -13.30
CA TYR A 26 5.03 12.83 -14.58
C TYR A 26 3.52 12.60 -14.77
N GLY A 27 2.67 13.14 -13.90
CA GLY A 27 1.20 12.96 -13.94
C GLY A 27 0.66 12.05 -12.84
N GLY A 28 1.55 11.35 -12.11
CA GLY A 28 1.20 10.46 -11.02
C GLY A 28 0.62 9.12 -11.49
N GLU A 29 0.67 8.11 -10.62
CA GLU A 29 -0.03 6.85 -10.85
C GLU A 29 -0.95 6.49 -9.69
N SER A 30 -2.19 6.15 -10.03
CA SER A 30 -3.22 5.84 -9.03
C SER A 30 -2.86 4.56 -8.28
N GLY A 31 -3.03 4.57 -6.96
CA GLY A 31 -2.70 3.44 -6.09
C GLY A 31 -1.25 3.41 -5.58
N PHE A 32 -0.37 4.29 -6.06
CA PHE A 32 1.04 4.34 -5.64
C PHE A 32 1.35 5.61 -4.85
N TYR A 33 2.08 5.45 -3.74
CA TYR A 33 2.48 6.55 -2.86
C TYR A 33 3.93 6.39 -2.38
N ASP A 34 4.64 7.52 -2.35
CA ASP A 34 5.98 7.64 -1.80
C ASP A 34 5.90 8.12 -0.35
N TYR A 35 6.55 7.40 0.56
CA TYR A 35 6.68 7.82 1.95
C TYR A 35 7.78 8.86 2.08
N GLY A 36 7.41 10.08 2.50
CA GLY A 36 8.37 11.15 2.79
C GLY A 36 9.20 10.88 4.05
N PRO A 37 10.06 11.83 4.48
CA PRO A 37 10.93 11.65 5.64
C PRO A 37 10.18 11.29 6.93
N LEU A 38 9.10 12.02 7.25
CA LEU A 38 8.30 11.74 8.45
C LEU A 38 7.42 10.50 8.26
N GLY A 39 6.96 10.24 7.03
CA GLY A 39 6.17 9.06 6.70
C GLY A 39 6.95 7.76 6.85
N THR A 40 8.19 7.74 6.36
CA THR A 40 9.10 6.60 6.49
C THR A 40 9.41 6.32 7.96
N LEU A 41 9.70 7.36 8.75
CA LEU A 41 9.89 7.21 10.20
C LEU A 41 8.64 6.67 10.89
N LEU A 42 7.46 7.20 10.57
CA LEU A 42 6.19 6.72 11.13
C LEU A 42 5.94 5.26 10.78
N LYS A 43 6.09 4.88 9.50
CA LYS A 43 5.93 3.49 9.02
C LYS A 43 6.86 2.55 9.79
N ASN A 44 8.15 2.87 9.87
CA ASN A 44 9.14 2.05 10.59
C ASN A 44 8.80 1.94 12.09
N ASN A 45 8.34 3.02 12.72
CA ASN A 45 7.93 2.98 14.13
C ASN A 45 6.72 2.07 14.36
N ILE A 46 5.76 2.05 13.43
CA ILE A 46 4.60 1.14 13.50
C ILE A 46 5.04 -0.31 13.33
N GLU A 47 5.86 -0.60 12.32
CA GLU A 47 6.39 -1.95 12.09
C GLU A 47 7.22 -2.46 13.28
N ASN A 48 8.04 -1.60 13.89
CA ASN A 48 8.85 -1.97 15.05
C ASN A 48 7.99 -2.30 16.27
N LYS A 49 6.91 -1.55 16.51
CA LYS A 49 5.94 -1.87 17.58
C LYS A 49 5.24 -3.20 17.31
N TRP A 50 4.93 -3.50 16.06
CA TRP A 50 4.37 -4.79 15.67
C TRP A 50 5.37 -5.93 15.95
N ARG A 51 6.65 -5.76 15.58
CA ARG A 51 7.72 -6.74 15.87
C ARG A 51 7.94 -6.93 17.37
N GLU A 52 7.95 -5.84 18.14
CA GLU A 52 8.08 -5.89 19.60
C GLU A 52 7.00 -6.80 20.21
N PHE A 53 5.76 -6.67 19.74
CA PHE A 53 4.67 -7.51 20.22
C PHE A 53 4.79 -8.96 19.75
N TYR A 54 4.87 -9.20 18.44
CA TYR A 54 4.73 -10.55 17.87
C TYR A 54 6.02 -11.35 17.78
N VAL A 55 7.14 -10.71 17.44
CA VAL A 55 8.43 -11.39 17.29
C VAL A 55 9.08 -11.55 18.65
N ILE A 56 9.15 -10.46 19.45
CA ILE A 56 9.80 -10.50 20.76
C ILE A 56 8.85 -11.02 21.84
N GLY A 57 7.63 -10.48 21.93
CA GLY A 57 6.66 -10.85 22.96
C GLY A 57 6.15 -12.28 22.83
N GLU A 58 5.70 -12.67 21.64
CA GLU A 58 5.14 -14.01 21.37
C GLU A 58 6.18 -15.01 20.84
N GLY A 59 7.38 -14.56 20.46
CA GLY A 59 8.49 -15.43 20.04
C GLY A 59 8.39 -15.97 18.60
N PHE A 60 7.65 -15.30 17.70
CA PHE A 60 7.57 -15.74 16.30
C PHE A 60 8.87 -15.51 15.51
N PHE A 61 9.16 -16.39 14.55
CA PHE A 61 10.33 -16.27 13.67
C PHE A 61 10.02 -15.38 12.46
N GLU A 62 10.66 -14.22 12.39
CA GLU A 62 10.60 -13.35 11.21
C GLU A 62 11.51 -13.87 10.09
N ILE A 63 11.00 -13.94 8.86
CA ILE A 63 11.76 -14.29 7.64
C ILE A 63 11.50 -13.26 6.55
N SER A 64 12.44 -13.12 5.60
CA SER A 64 12.30 -12.25 4.43
C SER A 64 12.46 -13.06 3.14
N THR A 65 11.62 -12.79 2.15
CA THR A 65 11.56 -13.51 0.87
C THR A 65 11.55 -12.54 -0.32
N PRO A 66 11.95 -12.97 -1.52
CA PRO A 66 11.87 -12.14 -2.71
C PRO A 66 10.43 -11.76 -3.08
N VAL A 67 10.24 -10.55 -3.64
CA VAL A 67 8.94 -10.11 -4.16
C VAL A 67 8.60 -10.85 -5.46
N ILE A 68 9.59 -11.08 -6.33
CA ILE A 68 9.40 -11.82 -7.58
C ILE A 68 9.13 -13.29 -7.25
N THR A 69 7.93 -13.75 -7.56
CA THR A 69 7.43 -15.08 -7.20
C THR A 69 7.17 -15.92 -8.46
N PRO A 70 7.65 -17.17 -8.54
CA PRO A 70 7.37 -18.06 -9.68
C PRO A 70 5.88 -18.33 -9.88
N TYR A 71 5.47 -18.47 -11.14
CA TYR A 71 4.06 -18.73 -11.51
C TYR A 71 3.46 -19.92 -10.76
N ASP A 72 4.18 -21.05 -10.71
CA ASP A 72 3.68 -22.29 -10.11
C ASP A 72 3.29 -22.13 -8.63
N VAL A 73 3.96 -21.23 -7.90
CA VAL A 73 3.64 -20.93 -6.49
C VAL A 73 2.30 -20.19 -6.37
N LEU A 74 2.08 -19.20 -7.24
CA LEU A 74 0.83 -18.43 -7.26
C LEU A 74 -0.34 -19.27 -7.78
N LYS A 75 -0.07 -20.19 -8.72
CA LYS A 75 -1.06 -21.14 -9.23
C LYS A 75 -1.45 -22.15 -8.16
N ALA A 76 -0.49 -22.77 -7.48
CA ALA A 76 -0.75 -23.75 -6.44
C ALA A 76 -1.48 -23.16 -5.22
N SER A 77 -1.25 -21.89 -4.90
CA SER A 77 -1.96 -21.18 -3.82
C SER A 77 -3.34 -20.65 -4.23
N GLY A 78 -3.75 -20.79 -5.49
CA GLY A 78 -5.03 -20.33 -6.02
C GLY A 78 -5.07 -18.86 -6.44
N HIS A 79 -4.03 -18.05 -6.17
CA HIS A 79 -4.02 -16.62 -6.50
C HIS A 79 -4.19 -16.34 -8.00
N VAL A 80 -3.69 -17.23 -8.86
CA VAL A 80 -3.86 -17.07 -10.32
C VAL A 80 -5.32 -17.15 -10.75
N ASP A 81 -6.12 -17.97 -10.07
CA ASP A 81 -7.50 -18.24 -10.48
C ASP A 81 -8.53 -17.40 -9.70
N GLU A 82 -8.24 -17.12 -8.43
CA GLU A 82 -9.23 -16.61 -7.47
C GLU A 82 -8.99 -15.16 -7.02
N PHE A 83 -7.81 -14.58 -7.28
CA PHE A 83 -7.53 -13.19 -6.87
C PHE A 83 -8.06 -12.19 -7.92
N ILE A 84 -9.39 -12.16 -8.06
CA ILE A 84 -10.11 -11.34 -9.03
C ILE A 84 -11.24 -10.54 -8.37
N ASP A 85 -11.48 -9.34 -8.88
CA ASP A 85 -12.64 -8.52 -8.57
C ASP A 85 -13.54 -8.40 -9.80
N GLU A 86 -14.87 -8.34 -9.62
CA GLU A 86 -15.79 -8.07 -10.71
C GLU A 86 -15.73 -6.60 -11.13
N ILE A 87 -15.45 -6.33 -12.40
CA ILE A 87 -15.33 -4.98 -12.97
C ILE A 87 -16.40 -4.77 -14.04
N VAL A 88 -17.05 -3.61 -14.04
CA VAL A 88 -18.05 -3.22 -15.05
C VAL A 88 -17.51 -2.06 -15.88
N THR A 89 -17.39 -2.27 -17.19
CA THR A 89 -16.93 -1.23 -18.11
C THR A 89 -18.09 -0.59 -18.88
N CYS A 90 -18.17 0.74 -18.86
CA CYS A 90 -19.11 1.49 -19.67
C CYS A 90 -18.80 1.33 -21.17
N LYS A 91 -19.70 0.68 -21.92
CA LYS A 91 -19.53 0.44 -23.37
C LYS A 91 -19.41 1.72 -24.22
N LYS A 92 -19.82 2.88 -23.71
CA LYS A 92 -19.77 4.15 -24.45
C LYS A 92 -18.44 4.88 -24.32
N CYS A 93 -17.90 4.96 -23.10
CA CYS A 93 -16.68 5.73 -22.81
C CYS A 93 -15.49 4.88 -22.39
N GLY A 94 -15.65 3.57 -22.19
CA GLY A 94 -14.59 2.66 -21.77
C GLY A 94 -14.13 2.84 -20.33
N ALA A 95 -14.78 3.71 -19.55
CA ALA A 95 -14.50 3.87 -18.13
C ALA A 95 -14.99 2.63 -17.36
N SER A 96 -14.13 2.12 -16.48
CA SER A 96 -14.40 1.05 -15.52
C SER A 96 -14.36 1.58 -14.10
#